data_AF-A0A3D2N4K2-F1
#
_entry.id   AF-A0A3D2N4K2-F1
#
_cell.length_a   1.000
_cell.length_b   1.000
_cell.length_c   1.000
_cell.angle_alpha   90.00
_cell.angle_beta   90.00
_cell.angle_gamma   90.00
#
_symmetry.space_group_name_H-M   'P 1'
#
loop_
_entity.id
_entity.type
_entity.pdbx_description
1 polymer ?
#
loop_
_entity_poly.entity_id
_entity_poly.type
_entity_poly.pdbx_seq_one_letter_code
_entity_poly.pdbx_strand_id
1 'polypeptide(L)'
;MQPFQHVAETVGFHTWGEVNRDKRNGNVLEYNITLMSIAMREGKADPKDKKHVHVDDSVLKGQASLIKRLTKLVYATTTELHKAYAELSDMNDKLQQIADCDGLTGLFNRRKTEQVIEKRFEDMRESGGQAGLIMLDIDYFKKINDTYGHAVGDETLKSVAKLMKEAVKDLENACTGRWGGEEF
;
A
#
# COMPACT_ATOMS: atom_id res chain seq x y z
N MET A 1 -39.87 -16.09 11.91
CA MET A 1 -40.61 -17.36 11.87
C MET A 1 -39.72 -18.40 11.18
N GLN A 2 -39.31 -19.47 11.87
CA GLN A 2 -38.31 -20.40 11.35
C GLN A 2 -38.92 -21.32 10.27
N PRO A 3 -38.33 -21.41 9.06
CA PRO A 3 -38.97 -22.01 7.88
C PRO A 3 -39.20 -23.54 7.92
N PHE A 4 -38.79 -24.27 8.97
CA PHE A 4 -38.77 -25.74 8.95
C PHE A 4 -39.38 -26.43 10.17
N GLN A 5 -40.00 -25.67 11.08
CA GLN A 5 -40.55 -26.20 12.34
C GLN A 5 -41.73 -27.18 12.15
N HIS A 6 -42.36 -27.17 10.96
CA HIS A 6 -43.44 -28.08 10.58
C HIS A 6 -42.94 -29.42 10.00
N VAL A 7 -41.63 -29.58 9.77
CA VAL A 7 -41.03 -30.77 9.15
C VAL A 7 -40.31 -31.64 10.18
N ALA A 8 -39.71 -31.04 11.22
CA ALA A 8 -39.05 -31.77 12.30
C ALA A 8 -38.94 -30.91 13.58
N GLU A 9 -38.98 -31.56 14.75
CA GLU A 9 -38.83 -30.90 16.05
C GLU A 9 -37.39 -30.40 16.30
N THR A 10 -36.38 -31.02 15.67
CA THR A 10 -34.98 -30.57 15.72
C THR A 10 -34.46 -30.28 14.31
N VAL A 11 -34.08 -29.03 14.05
CA VAL A 11 -33.54 -28.58 12.77
C VAL A 11 -32.13 -28.03 12.97
N GLY A 12 -31.16 -28.58 12.24
CA GLY A 12 -29.77 -28.13 12.22
C GLY A 12 -29.36 -27.58 10.85
N PHE A 13 -28.40 -26.67 10.84
CA PHE A 13 -27.80 -26.16 9.61
C PHE A 13 -26.29 -26.41 9.64
N HIS A 14 -25.72 -26.86 8.52
CA HIS A 14 -24.28 -27.01 8.37
C HIS A 14 -23.83 -26.35 7.06
N THR A 15 -22.89 -25.42 7.17
CA THR A 15 -22.36 -24.69 6.01
C THR A 15 -20.93 -25.14 5.77
N TRP A 16 -20.60 -25.58 4.56
CA TRP A 16 -19.22 -25.86 4.16
C TRP A 16 -18.88 -25.05 2.91
N GLY A 17 -17.75 -24.36 2.94
CA GLY A 17 -17.29 -23.54 1.83
C GLY A 17 -15.79 -23.71 1.63
N GLU A 18 -15.38 -23.75 0.37
CA GLU A 18 -13.98 -23.85 -0.01
C GLU A 18 -13.53 -22.51 -0.60
N VAL A 19 -12.43 -21.99 -0.05
CA VAL A 19 -11.78 -20.77 -0.51
C VAL A 19 -10.44 -21.17 -1.08
N ASN A 20 -10.37 -21.28 -2.41
CA ASN A 20 -9.11 -21.59 -3.06
C ASN A 20 -8.32 -20.30 -3.23
N ARG A 21 -7.10 -20.26 -2.69
CA ARG A 21 -6.22 -19.09 -2.75
C ARG A 21 -4.95 -19.44 -3.52
N ASP A 22 -4.47 -18.52 -4.34
CA ASP A 22 -3.16 -18.60 -4.92
C ASP A 22 -2.10 -18.52 -3.81
N LYS A 23 -1.29 -19.57 -3.68
CA LYS A 23 -0.26 -19.68 -2.63
C LYS A 23 0.88 -18.68 -2.77
N ARG A 24 1.03 -18.02 -3.92
CA ARG A 24 2.15 -17.09 -4.20
C ARG A 24 1.84 -15.65 -3.83
N ASN A 25 0.59 -15.22 -3.95
CA ASN A 25 0.17 -13.83 -3.73
C ASN A 25 -1.03 -13.69 -2.76
N GLY A 26 -1.65 -14.80 -2.35
CA GLY A 26 -2.77 -14.82 -1.39
C GLY A 26 -4.15 -14.51 -1.99
N ASN A 27 -4.23 -14.26 -3.29
CA ASN A 27 -5.45 -13.88 -4.01
C ASN A 27 -6.45 -15.03 -4.04
N VAL A 28 -7.75 -14.73 -3.96
CA VAL A 28 -8.82 -15.75 -4.04
C VAL A 28 -9.05 -16.13 -5.49
N LEU A 29 -8.82 -17.40 -5.82
CA LEU A 29 -8.98 -17.97 -7.16
C LEU A 29 -10.39 -18.51 -7.40
N GLU A 30 -11.02 -19.09 -6.37
CA GLU A 30 -12.35 -19.69 -6.49
C GLU A 30 -13.08 -19.67 -5.14
N TYR A 31 -14.40 -19.49 -5.20
CA TYR A 31 -15.25 -19.42 -4.01
C TYR A 31 -16.53 -20.24 -4.20
N ASN A 32 -16.53 -21.46 -3.68
CA ASN A 32 -17.67 -22.36 -3.73
C ASN A 32 -18.24 -22.49 -2.31
N ILE A 33 -19.42 -21.91 -2.05
CA ILE A 33 -20.19 -22.17 -0.82
C ILE A 33 -21.28 -23.18 -1.15
N THR A 34 -21.31 -24.29 -0.41
CA THR A 34 -22.44 -25.22 -0.39
C THR A 34 -23.14 -25.12 0.95
N LEU A 35 -24.41 -24.73 0.92
CA LEU A 35 -25.27 -24.72 2.11
C LEU A 35 -26.02 -26.05 2.19
N MET A 36 -25.75 -26.84 3.24
CA MET A 36 -26.48 -28.09 3.50
C MET A 36 -27.35 -27.92 4.75
N SER A 37 -28.65 -28.08 4.59
CA SER A 37 -29.61 -28.07 5.71
C SER A 37 -30.11 -29.48 5.96
N ILE A 38 -30.03 -29.95 7.21
CA ILE A 38 -30.45 -31.29 7.61
C ILE A 38 -31.47 -31.14 8.74
N ALA A 39 -32.69 -31.63 8.51
CA ALA A 39 -33.74 -31.68 9.52
C ALA A 39 -33.93 -33.14 9.96
N MET A 40 -33.99 -33.40 11.27
CA MET A 40 -34.14 -34.74 11.83
C MET A 40 -35.30 -34.78 12.82
N ARG A 41 -36.20 -35.75 12.68
CA ARG A 41 -37.31 -36.00 13.61
C ARG A 41 -37.06 -37.31 14.37
N GLU A 42 -37.26 -37.29 15.68
CA GLU A 42 -37.31 -38.52 16.49
C GLU A 42 -38.74 -39.10 16.49
N GLY A 43 -38.89 -40.41 16.26
CA GLY A 43 -40.19 -41.11 16.25
C GLY A 43 -40.50 -41.87 14.94
N LYS A 44 -41.62 -42.62 14.93
CA LYS A 44 -42.07 -43.36 13.74
C LYS A 44 -42.53 -42.39 12.65
N ALA A 45 -42.15 -42.67 11.40
CA ALA A 45 -42.55 -41.84 10.27
C ALA A 45 -44.08 -41.81 10.10
N ASP A 46 -44.68 -40.62 9.94
CA ASP A 46 -46.10 -40.52 9.58
C ASP A 46 -46.25 -40.93 8.10
N PRO A 47 -47.07 -41.95 7.77
CA PRO A 47 -47.30 -42.37 6.39
C PRO A 47 -47.84 -41.26 5.47
N LYS A 48 -48.40 -40.19 6.05
CA LYS A 48 -48.92 -39.02 5.33
C LYS A 48 -47.84 -37.99 5.00
N ASP A 49 -46.64 -38.12 5.55
CA ASP A 49 -45.53 -37.21 5.26
C ASP A 49 -45.11 -37.32 3.78
N LYS A 50 -44.93 -36.17 3.14
CA LYS A 50 -44.45 -36.12 1.76
C LYS A 50 -43.00 -36.57 1.70
N LYS A 51 -42.71 -37.63 0.92
CA LYS A 51 -41.34 -38.14 0.69
C LYS A 51 -40.41 -37.15 -0.01
N HIS A 52 -40.98 -36.17 -0.71
CA HIS A 52 -40.24 -35.10 -1.37
C HIS A 52 -40.79 -33.75 -0.90
N VAL A 53 -39.91 -32.93 -0.32
CA VAL A 53 -40.18 -31.52 -0.07
C VAL A 53 -39.86 -30.77 -1.34
N HIS A 54 -40.87 -30.10 -1.91
CA HIS A 54 -40.63 -29.17 -3.01
C HIS A 54 -39.93 -27.93 -2.42
N VAL A 55 -38.63 -27.82 -2.66
CA VAL A 55 -37.87 -26.62 -2.29
C VAL A 55 -38.14 -25.59 -3.38
N ASP A 56 -38.82 -24.50 -3.00
CA ASP A 56 -38.99 -23.35 -3.88
C ASP A 56 -37.63 -22.66 -4.07
N ASP A 57 -36.96 -23.02 -5.16
CA ASP A 57 -35.65 -22.50 -5.54
C ASP A 57 -35.75 -21.20 -6.37
N SER A 58 -36.95 -20.61 -6.51
CA SER A 58 -37.15 -19.32 -7.17
C SER A 58 -36.32 -18.21 -6.52
N VAL A 59 -36.13 -18.27 -5.20
CA VAL A 59 -35.28 -17.36 -4.41
C VAL A 59 -33.81 -17.46 -4.80
N LEU A 60 -33.35 -18.65 -5.24
CA LEU A 60 -31.98 -18.89 -5.73
C LEU A 60 -31.83 -18.57 -7.22
N LYS A 61 -32.92 -18.69 -8.00
CA LYS A 61 -32.98 -18.43 -9.44
C LYS A 61 -33.20 -16.96 -9.82
N GLY A 62 -33.43 -16.06 -8.87
CA GLY A 62 -33.65 -14.63 -9.13
C GLY A 62 -32.36 -13.82 -9.37
N GLN A 63 -32.42 -12.82 -10.26
CA GLN A 63 -31.32 -11.88 -10.58
C GLN A 63 -30.68 -11.23 -9.32
N ALA A 64 -31.45 -11.06 -8.24
CA ALA A 64 -30.96 -10.52 -6.96
C ALA A 64 -29.85 -11.37 -6.31
N SER A 65 -29.83 -12.69 -6.53
CA SER A 65 -28.78 -13.61 -6.06
C SER A 65 -27.46 -13.38 -6.82
N LEU A 66 -27.54 -13.14 -8.13
CA LEU A 66 -26.39 -12.83 -8.99
C LEU A 66 -25.83 -11.43 -8.70
N ILE A 67 -26.70 -10.43 -8.58
CA ILE A 67 -26.32 -9.05 -8.25
C ILE A 67 -25.56 -9.03 -6.93
N LYS A 68 -26.04 -9.71 -5.89
CA LYS A 68 -25.36 -9.76 -4.59
C LYS A 68 -23.98 -10.43 -4.64
N ARG A 69 -23.79 -11.44 -5.50
CA ARG A 69 -22.48 -12.08 -5.74
C ARG A 69 -21.55 -11.15 -6.49
N LEU A 70 -22.04 -10.49 -7.54
CA LEU A 70 -21.28 -9.50 -8.31
C LEU A 70 -20.87 -8.31 -7.44
N THR A 71 -21.77 -7.76 -6.61
CA THR A 71 -21.44 -6.67 -5.70
C THR A 71 -20.35 -7.07 -4.70
N LYS A 72 -20.41 -8.29 -4.14
CA LYS A 72 -19.36 -8.78 -3.24
C LYS A 72 -18.02 -8.97 -3.96
N LEU A 73 -18.04 -9.50 -5.19
CA LEU A 73 -16.82 -9.67 -5.99
C LEU A 73 -16.21 -8.31 -6.33
N VAL A 74 -17.01 -7.38 -6.85
CA VAL A 74 -16.57 -6.01 -7.15
C VAL A 74 -16.03 -5.33 -5.89
N TYR A 75 -16.69 -5.48 -4.76
CA TYR A 75 -16.22 -4.90 -3.50
C TYR A 75 -14.87 -5.50 -3.04
N ALA A 76 -14.73 -6.82 -3.11
CA ALA A 76 -13.48 -7.49 -2.74
C ALA A 76 -12.33 -7.09 -3.68
N THR A 77 -12.55 -7.12 -5.00
CA THR A 77 -11.53 -6.76 -5.99
C THR A 77 -11.15 -5.29 -5.93
N THR A 78 -12.11 -4.38 -5.73
CA THR A 78 -11.80 -2.95 -5.55
C THR A 78 -11.00 -2.68 -4.28
N THR A 79 -11.29 -3.40 -3.20
CA THR A 79 -10.52 -3.27 -1.94
C THR A 79 -9.10 -3.79 -2.11
N GLU A 80 -8.91 -4.95 -2.76
CA GLU A 80 -7.58 -5.48 -3.07
C GLU A 80 -6.80 -4.55 -4.00
N LEU A 81 -7.45 -3.98 -5.03
CA LEU A 81 -6.85 -3.02 -5.94
C LEU A 81 -6.37 -1.76 -5.19
N HIS A 82 -7.20 -1.18 -4.33
CA HIS A 82 -6.81 -0.02 -3.53
C HIS A 82 -5.61 -0.32 -2.62
N LYS A 83 -5.57 -1.51 -2.02
CA LYS A 83 -4.45 -1.93 -1.19
C LYS A 83 -3.16 -2.06 -2.00
N ALA A 84 -3.22 -2.76 -3.14
CA ALA A 84 -2.07 -2.91 -4.01
C ALA A 84 -1.57 -1.56 -4.56
N TYR A 85 -2.49 -0.65 -4.87
CA TYR A 85 -2.14 0.69 -5.32
C TYR A 85 -1.43 1.50 -4.22
N ALA A 86 -1.91 1.43 -2.98
CA ALA A 86 -1.25 2.08 -1.84
C ALA A 86 0.15 1.53 -1.61
N GLU A 87 0.33 0.21 -1.62
CA GLU A 87 1.64 -0.44 -1.48
C GLU A 87 2.60 -0.04 -2.60
N LEU A 88 2.11 0.02 -3.85
CA LEU A 88 2.90 0.44 -5.00
C LEU A 88 3.31 1.92 -4.90
N SER A 89 2.39 2.78 -4.46
CA SER A 89 2.67 4.21 -4.21
C SER A 89 3.76 4.37 -3.15
N ASP A 90 3.62 3.72 -2.00
CA ASP A 90 4.60 3.77 -0.92
C ASP A 90 6.00 3.30 -1.36
N MET A 91 6.04 2.24 -2.19
CA MET A 91 7.29 1.72 -2.72
C MET A 91 7.92 2.67 -3.73
N ASN A 92 7.10 3.30 -4.58
CA ASN A 92 7.57 4.31 -5.52
C ASN A 92 8.14 5.55 -4.81
N ASP A 93 7.49 6.02 -3.74
CA ASP A 93 7.97 7.15 -2.95
C ASP A 93 9.32 6.85 -2.30
N LYS A 94 9.50 5.65 -1.76
CA LYS A 94 10.78 5.19 -1.20
C LYS A 94 11.87 5.09 -2.27
N LEU A 95 11.53 4.53 -3.43
CA LEU A 95 12.47 4.45 -4.57
C LEU A 95 12.88 5.86 -5.01
N GLN A 96 11.93 6.79 -5.09
CA GLN A 96 12.21 8.16 -5.45
C GLN A 96 13.14 8.84 -4.43
N GLN A 97 12.90 8.66 -3.13
CA GLN A 97 13.80 9.19 -2.09
C GLN A 97 15.22 8.64 -2.22
N ILE A 98 15.38 7.34 -2.44
CA ILE A 98 16.71 6.72 -2.61
C ILE A 98 17.38 7.24 -3.90
N ALA A 99 16.60 7.42 -4.97
CA ALA A 99 17.11 7.90 -6.24
C ALA A 99 17.50 9.37 -6.21
N ASP A 100 16.83 10.19 -5.40
CA ASP A 100 17.00 11.65 -5.38
C ASP A 100 17.88 12.17 -4.22
N CYS A 101 18.08 11.38 -3.16
CA CYS A 101 18.85 11.80 -2.00
C CYS A 101 20.21 11.11 -1.89
N ASP A 102 21.16 11.78 -1.24
CA ASP A 102 22.44 11.21 -0.81
C ASP A 102 22.23 10.31 0.41
N GLY A 103 22.78 9.09 0.35
CA GLY A 103 22.53 8.07 1.38
C GLY A 103 23.14 8.38 2.75
N LEU A 104 24.17 9.22 2.81
CA LEU A 104 24.83 9.58 4.07
C LEU A 104 24.15 10.77 4.75
N THR A 105 23.86 11.81 3.99
CA THR A 105 23.40 13.11 4.51
C THR A 105 21.88 13.30 4.42
N GLY A 106 21.20 12.57 3.54
CA GLY A 106 19.77 12.74 3.26
C GLY A 106 19.40 14.04 2.54
N LEU A 107 20.39 14.81 2.09
CA LEU A 107 20.18 15.95 1.16
C LEU A 107 19.95 15.44 -0.25
N PHE A 108 19.59 16.31 -1.19
CA PHE A 108 19.57 15.93 -2.60
C PHE A 108 20.95 15.46 -3.04
N ASN A 109 21.00 14.36 -3.79
CA ASN A 109 22.23 13.96 -4.43
C ASN A 109 22.52 14.87 -5.63
N ARG A 110 23.75 14.81 -6.13
CA ARG A 110 24.19 15.59 -7.29
C ARG A 110 23.21 15.59 -8.46
N ARG A 111 22.74 14.41 -8.88
CA ARG A 111 21.79 14.27 -10.00
C ARG A 111 20.53 15.09 -9.75
N LYS A 112 19.96 14.99 -8.55
CA LYS A 112 18.75 15.74 -8.20
C LYS A 112 19.03 17.24 -8.08
N THR A 113 20.16 17.63 -7.51
CA THR A 113 20.60 19.03 -7.42
C THR A 113 20.72 19.66 -8.81
N GLU A 114 21.36 18.98 -9.77
CA GLU A 114 21.46 19.42 -11.17
C GLU A 114 20.07 19.63 -11.79
N GLN A 115 19.15 18.68 -11.61
CA GLN A 115 17.77 18.80 -12.10
C GLN A 115 17.01 19.99 -11.48
N VAL A 116 17.20 20.24 -10.18
CA VAL A 116 16.59 21.37 -9.50
C VAL A 116 17.16 22.69 -10.02
N ILE A 117 18.47 22.77 -10.23
CA ILE A 117 19.13 23.94 -10.81
C ILE A 117 18.57 24.22 -12.20
N GLU A 118 18.54 23.22 -13.09
CA GLU A 118 18.02 23.35 -14.46
C GLU A 118 16.58 23.86 -14.46
N LYS A 119 15.71 23.22 -13.66
CA LYS A 119 14.32 23.65 -13.52
C LYS A 119 14.19 25.10 -13.04
N ARG A 120 14.98 25.51 -12.04
CA ARG A 120 14.94 26.90 -11.53
C ARG A 120 15.40 27.91 -12.57
N PHE A 121 16.36 27.54 -13.41
CA PHE A 121 16.78 28.36 -14.55
C PHE A 121 15.68 28.49 -15.61
N GLU A 122 14.98 27.40 -15.92
CA GLU A 122 13.83 27.41 -16.84
C GLU A 122 12.68 28.27 -16.30
N ASP A 123 12.27 28.06 -15.05
CA ASP A 123 11.23 28.84 -14.37
C ASP A 123 11.56 30.35 -14.43
N MET A 124 12.80 30.73 -14.10
CA MET A 124 13.26 32.12 -14.15
C MET A 124 13.20 32.71 -15.57
N ARG A 125 13.47 31.91 -16.60
CA ARG A 125 13.44 32.34 -18.00
C ARG A 125 12.01 32.62 -18.47
N GLU A 126 11.03 31.85 -17.99
CA GLU A 126 9.64 31.96 -18.41
C GLU A 126 8.86 33.02 -17.63
N SER A 127 8.92 32.99 -16.29
CA SER A 127 8.12 33.88 -15.43
C SER A 127 8.83 35.17 -15.05
N GLY A 128 10.13 35.28 -15.34
CA GLY A 128 11.01 36.25 -14.68
C GLY A 128 11.26 35.85 -13.22
N GLY A 129 12.35 36.37 -12.65
CA GLY A 129 12.71 36.09 -11.25
C GLY A 129 14.20 36.28 -10.98
N GLN A 130 14.61 35.98 -9.75
CA GLN A 130 16.01 35.91 -9.33
C GLN A 130 16.26 34.55 -8.68
N ALA A 131 17.40 33.95 -9.00
CA ALA A 131 17.88 32.73 -8.37
C ALA A 131 19.32 32.94 -7.88
N GLY A 132 19.67 32.27 -6.79
CA GLY A 132 21.03 32.22 -6.26
C GLY A 132 21.48 30.78 -6.12
N LEU A 133 22.75 30.53 -6.38
CA LEU A 133 23.42 29.26 -6.14
C LEU A 133 24.63 29.51 -5.23
N ILE A 134 24.77 28.70 -4.20
CA ILE A 134 25.90 28.70 -3.29
C ILE A 134 26.54 27.33 -3.39
N MET A 135 27.85 27.29 -3.63
CA MET A 135 28.66 26.08 -3.57
C MET A 135 29.51 26.15 -2.31
N LEU A 136 29.50 25.09 -1.51
CA LEU A 136 30.24 25.03 -0.24
C LEU A 136 31.23 23.86 -0.25
N ASP A 137 32.39 24.06 0.34
CA ASP A 137 33.40 23.02 0.57
C ASP A 137 33.83 23.04 2.04
N ILE A 138 34.07 21.87 2.65
CA ILE A 138 34.54 21.80 4.05
C ILE A 138 36.07 21.88 4.06
N ASP A 139 36.58 23.03 4.51
CA ASP A 139 38.01 23.25 4.67
C ASP A 139 38.70 22.18 5.51
N TYR A 140 39.81 21.66 5.01
CA TYR A 140 40.66 20.66 5.67
C TYR A 140 39.92 19.36 6.07
N PHE A 141 38.85 18.97 5.37
CA PHE A 141 38.09 17.76 5.68
C PHE A 141 38.96 16.50 5.73
N LYS A 142 39.94 16.38 4.82
CA LYS A 142 40.92 15.30 4.83
C LYS A 142 41.67 15.19 6.17
N LYS A 143 42.03 16.31 6.79
CA LYS A 143 42.71 16.30 8.10
C LYS A 143 41.83 15.73 9.20
N ILE A 144 40.51 15.96 9.14
CA ILE A 144 39.55 15.37 10.07
C ILE A 144 39.54 13.84 9.90
N ASN A 145 39.43 13.36 8.66
CA ASN A 145 39.48 11.92 8.36
C ASN A 145 40.79 11.28 8.81
N ASP A 146 41.92 11.92 8.52
CA ASP A 146 43.25 11.38 8.84
C ASP A 146 43.52 11.37 10.36
N THR A 147 42.95 12.32 11.11
CA THR A 147 43.18 12.46 12.56
C THR A 147 42.20 11.62 13.39
N TYR A 148 40.94 11.56 12.98
CA TYR A 148 39.85 11.01 13.79
C TYR A 148 39.16 9.79 13.14
N GLY A 149 39.52 9.46 11.89
CA GLY A 149 38.94 8.37 11.12
C GLY A 149 37.67 8.75 10.37
N HIS A 150 37.34 7.96 9.35
CA HIS A 150 36.20 8.20 8.46
C HIS A 150 34.84 8.25 9.15
N ALA A 151 34.64 7.49 10.23
CA ALA A 151 33.39 7.54 10.99
C ALA A 151 33.12 8.95 11.55
N VAL A 152 34.16 9.67 11.98
CA VAL A 152 34.03 11.05 12.46
C VAL A 152 33.85 12.02 11.30
N GLY A 153 34.48 11.76 10.15
CA GLY A 153 34.21 12.50 8.92
C GLY A 153 32.75 12.41 8.48
N ASP A 154 32.19 11.20 8.51
CA ASP A 154 30.77 10.95 8.18
C ASP A 154 29.82 11.70 9.11
N GLU A 155 30.09 11.71 10.43
CA GLU A 155 29.31 12.49 11.38
C GLU A 155 29.46 14.00 11.18
N THR A 156 30.63 14.46 10.73
CA THR A 156 30.86 15.86 10.36
C THR A 156 29.99 16.24 9.16
N LEU A 157 29.97 15.41 8.12
CA LEU A 157 29.13 15.63 6.92
C LEU A 157 27.64 15.65 7.27
N LYS A 158 27.17 14.72 8.10
CA LYS A 158 25.78 14.71 8.58
C LYS A 158 25.43 15.97 9.37
N SER A 159 26.35 16.45 10.20
CA SER A 159 26.16 17.65 11.01
C SER A 159 26.05 18.90 10.13
N VAL A 160 26.92 19.05 9.14
CA VAL A 160 26.85 20.14 8.16
C VAL A 160 25.55 20.09 7.37
N ALA A 161 25.17 18.91 6.88
CA ALA A 161 23.92 18.73 6.15
C ALA A 161 22.69 19.13 6.97
N LYS A 162 22.66 18.77 8.26
CA LYS A 162 21.59 19.16 9.17
C LYS A 162 21.53 20.69 9.34
N LEU A 163 22.68 21.34 9.55
CA LEU A 163 22.75 22.80 9.67
C LEU A 163 22.26 23.50 8.40
N MET A 164 22.64 23.01 7.23
CA MET A 164 22.17 23.56 5.94
C MET A 164 20.65 23.43 5.81
N LYS A 165 20.09 22.26 6.14
CA LYS A 165 18.65 22.01 6.08
C LYS A 165 17.87 22.90 7.05
N GLU A 166 18.40 23.11 8.24
CA GLU A 166 17.81 24.03 9.23
C GLU A 166 17.89 25.49 8.77
N ALA A 167 19.01 25.91 8.19
CA ALA A 167 19.21 27.29 7.73
C ALA A 167 18.25 27.70 6.60
N VAL A 168 17.81 26.76 5.77
CA VAL A 168 16.90 27.04 4.65
C VAL A 168 15.44 26.63 4.92
N LYS A 169 15.13 26.10 6.09
CA LYS A 169 13.82 25.48 6.40
C LYS A 169 12.63 26.42 6.17
N ASP A 170 12.77 27.68 6.51
CA ASP A 170 11.71 28.69 6.41
C ASP A 170 11.79 29.50 5.12
N LEU A 171 12.77 29.21 4.25
CA LEU A 171 12.90 29.83 2.95
C LEU A 171 12.05 29.07 1.93
N GLU A 172 11.00 29.73 1.44
CA GLU A 172 10.20 29.19 0.36
C GLU A 172 11.11 28.91 -0.85
N ASN A 173 10.94 27.75 -1.49
CA ASN A 173 11.67 27.35 -2.69
C ASN A 173 13.18 27.07 -2.55
N ALA A 174 13.76 27.19 -1.35
CA ALA A 174 15.15 26.83 -1.13
C ALA A 174 15.36 25.31 -1.08
N CYS A 175 16.49 24.85 -1.61
CA CYS A 175 16.86 23.44 -1.65
C CYS A 175 18.34 23.30 -1.28
N THR A 176 18.70 22.15 -0.71
CA THR A 176 20.08 21.82 -0.33
C THR A 176 20.44 20.44 -0.89
N GLY A 177 21.69 20.31 -1.33
CA GLY A 177 22.21 19.10 -1.95
C GLY A 177 23.63 18.80 -1.47
N ARG A 178 24.12 17.60 -1.80
CA ARG A 178 25.52 17.22 -1.70
C ARG A 178 26.07 17.00 -3.10
N TRP A 179 27.06 17.79 -3.50
CA TRP A 179 27.65 17.74 -4.83
C TRP A 179 28.62 16.56 -4.97
N GLY A 180 29.44 16.30 -3.96
CA GLY A 180 30.34 15.15 -3.92
C GLY A 180 31.40 15.26 -2.83
N GLY A 181 31.79 14.15 -2.20
CA GLY A 181 32.79 14.19 -1.12
C GLY A 181 32.37 15.13 0.01
N GLU A 182 33.17 16.16 0.26
CA GLU A 182 32.92 17.26 1.20
C GLU A 182 32.21 18.49 0.61
N GLU A 183 31.82 18.45 -0.67
CA GLU A 183 31.19 19.55 -1.39
C GLU A 183 29.66 19.48 -1.33
N PHE A 184 29.00 20.63 -1.12
CA PHE A 184 27.55 20.79 -1.00
C PHE A 184 26.99 21.83 -1.99
#